data_AF-A0A624M933-F1
#
_entry.id   AF-A0A624M933-F1
#
_cell.length_a   1.000
_cell.length_b   1.000
_cell.length_c   1.000
_cell.angle_alpha   90.00
_cell.angle_beta   90.00
_cell.angle_gamma   90.00
#
_symmetry.space_group_name_H-M   'P 1'
#
loop_
_entity.id
_entity.type
_entity.pdbx_description
1 polymer ?
#
loop_
_entity_poly.entity_id
_entity_poly.type
_entity_poly.pdbx_seq_one_letter_code
_entity_poly.pdbx_strand_id
1 'polypeptide(L)'
;MKHMFLHERYYLYSGFVTEKHFSLLIEISTIRSDKIRKALSVYFVDGESRSNVCEKYNVAQSCLSMKIKELQRLSKFVYELQPFY
;
A
#
# COMPACT_ATOMS: atom_id res chain seq x y z
N MET A 1 9.13 -25.45 -13.28
CA MET A 1 9.07 -24.73 -11.98
C MET A 1 8.35 -23.39 -12.15
N LYS A 2 7.03 -23.40 -12.33
CA LYS A 2 6.20 -22.19 -12.30
C LYS A 2 5.08 -22.43 -11.29
N HIS A 3 5.37 -22.20 -10.01
CA HIS A 3 4.29 -21.96 -9.06
C HIS A 3 3.72 -20.59 -9.41
N MET A 4 2.68 -20.61 -10.24
CA MET A 4 1.80 -19.50 -10.53
C MET A 4 1.11 -19.14 -9.22
N PHE A 5 1.72 -18.24 -8.44
CA PHE A 5 1.06 -17.66 -7.29
C PHE A 5 -0.26 -17.05 -7.80
N LEU A 6 -1.37 -17.49 -7.23
CA LEU A 6 -2.63 -16.78 -7.35
C LEU A 6 -2.38 -15.39 -6.77
N HIS A 7 -2.09 -14.42 -7.63
CA HIS A 7 -2.06 -13.02 -7.22
C HIS A 7 -3.47 -12.68 -6.78
N GLU A 8 -3.68 -12.58 -5.48
CA GLU A 8 -4.90 -12.02 -4.94
C GLU A 8 -5.03 -10.62 -5.55
N ARG A 9 -6.06 -10.38 -6.37
CA ARG A 9 -6.21 -9.13 -7.16
C ARG A 9 -6.25 -7.87 -6.28
N TYR A 10 -6.51 -8.04 -5.00
CA TYR A 10 -6.50 -6.99 -3.99
C TYR A 10 -5.15 -6.77 -3.31
N TYR A 11 -4.16 -7.65 -3.49
CA TYR A 11 -2.89 -7.54 -2.79
C TYR A 11 -2.04 -6.45 -3.44
N LEU A 12 -1.65 -5.47 -2.65
CA LEU A 12 -0.79 -4.37 -3.08
C LEU A 12 0.68 -4.80 -3.03
N TYR A 13 1.31 -4.95 -4.19
CA TYR A 13 2.74 -5.25 -4.27
C TYR A 13 3.56 -3.96 -4.39
N SER A 14 4.68 -3.91 -3.67
CA SER A 14 5.62 -2.79 -3.71
C SER A 14 6.14 -2.57 -5.14
N GLY A 15 6.00 -1.35 -5.67
CA GLY A 15 6.41 -0.99 -7.04
C GLY A 15 5.41 -1.38 -8.13
N PHE A 16 4.24 -1.92 -7.76
CA PHE A 16 3.22 -2.35 -8.72
C PHE A 16 1.88 -1.63 -8.53
N VAL A 17 1.78 -0.69 -7.60
CA VAL A 17 0.57 0.12 -7.40
C VAL A 17 0.71 1.42 -8.19
N THR A 18 -0.23 1.71 -9.08
CA THR A 18 -0.21 2.99 -9.82
C THR A 18 -0.50 4.16 -8.87
N GLU A 19 0.06 5.34 -9.18
CA GLU A 19 -0.18 6.55 -8.39
C GLU A 19 -1.68 6.86 -8.22
N LYS A 20 -2.47 6.67 -9.28
CA LYS A 20 -3.92 6.88 -9.22
C LYS A 20 -4.62 5.89 -8.29
N HIS A 21 -4.29 4.60 -8.36
CA HIS A 21 -4.85 3.59 -7.46
C HIS A 21 -4.47 3.88 -6.00
N PHE A 22 -3.19 4.19 -5.75
CA PHE A 22 -2.70 4.57 -4.44
C PHE A 22 -3.43 5.80 -3.88
N SER A 23 -3.60 6.85 -4.69
CA SER A 23 -4.26 8.10 -4.29
C SER A 23 -5.70 7.87 -3.86
N LEU A 24 -6.46 7.06 -4.61
CA LEU A 24 -7.84 6.71 -4.27
C LEU A 24 -7.92 5.94 -2.94
N LEU A 25 -7.02 4.97 -2.72
CA LEU A 25 -6.97 4.24 -1.45
C LEU A 25 -6.62 5.18 -0.28
N ILE A 26 -5.70 6.13 -0.46
CA ILE A 26 -5.35 7.11 0.57
C ILE A 26 -6.53 8.03 0.88
N GLU A 27 -7.30 8.44 -0.12
CA GLU A 27 -8.49 9.29 0.04
C GLU A 27 -9.56 8.61 0.91
N ILE A 28 -9.76 7.31 0.73
CA ILE A 28 -10.71 6.51 1.52
C ILE A 28 -10.15 6.15 2.91
N SER A 29 -8.82 6.05 3.05
CA SER A 29 -8.17 5.60 4.27
C SER A 29 -8.30 6.57 5.46
N THR A 30 -8.04 6.07 6.66
CA THR A 30 -7.93 6.90 7.87
C THR A 30 -6.55 7.56 8.03
N ILE A 31 -5.63 7.35 7.09
CA ILE A 31 -4.25 7.81 7.17
C ILE A 31 -4.20 9.30 6.83
N ARG A 32 -4.04 10.14 7.86
CA ARG A 32 -3.99 11.61 7.73
C ARG A 32 -2.59 12.22 7.70
N SER A 33 -1.58 11.49 8.18
CA SER A 33 -0.21 12.01 8.22
C SER A 33 0.41 12.07 6.82
N ASP A 34 0.72 13.28 6.34
CA ASP A 34 1.38 13.46 5.04
C ASP A 34 2.73 12.76 4.94
N LYS A 35 3.47 12.71 6.05
CA LYS A 35 4.73 11.96 6.14
C LYS A 35 4.52 10.48 5.84
N ILE A 36 3.48 9.88 6.43
CA ILE A 36 3.14 8.47 6.24
C ILE A 36 2.59 8.23 4.83
N ARG A 37 1.75 9.14 4.30
CA ARG A 37 1.25 9.06 2.91
C ARG A 37 2.39 9.04 1.91
N LYS A 38 3.37 9.96 2.04
CA LYS A 38 4.56 10.00 1.19
C LYS A 38 5.40 8.72 1.32
N ALA A 39 5.65 8.25 2.54
CA ALA A 39 6.38 7.01 2.78
C ALA A 39 5.70 5.79 2.11
N LEU A 40 4.37 5.68 2.23
CA LEU A 40 3.61 4.61 1.59
C LEU A 40 3.58 4.73 0.07
N SER A 41 3.54 5.95 -0.47
CA SER A 41 3.62 6.18 -1.92
C SER A 41 4.95 5.65 -2.45
N VAL A 42 6.06 6.02 -1.84
CA VAL A 42 7.39 5.55 -2.26
C VAL A 42 7.52 4.03 -2.13
N TYR A 43 6.92 3.43 -1.10
CA TYR A 43 6.91 1.97 -0.96
C TYR A 43 6.04 1.27 -2.02
N PHE A 44 4.80 1.70 -2.22
CA PHE A 44 3.84 0.99 -3.08
C PHE A 44 3.93 1.36 -4.55
N VAL A 45 4.26 2.62 -4.86
CA VAL A 45 4.35 3.15 -6.22
C VAL A 45 5.77 3.03 -6.75
N ASP A 46 6.77 3.52 -6.01
CA ASP A 46 8.16 3.54 -6.50
C ASP A 46 8.91 2.22 -6.24
N GLY A 47 8.40 1.39 -5.32
CA GLY A 47 8.98 0.07 -5.02
C GLY A 47 10.21 0.11 -4.13
N GLU A 48 10.45 1.20 -3.40
CA GLU A 48 11.59 1.25 -2.46
C GLU A 48 11.38 0.25 -1.30
N SER A 49 12.50 -0.29 -0.81
CA SER A 49 12.47 -1.19 0.35
C SER A 49 11.95 -0.48 1.60
N ARG A 50 11.37 -1.26 2.53
CA ARG A 50 10.87 -0.72 3.80
C ARG A 50 11.96 -0.02 4.61
N SER A 51 13.19 -0.53 4.60
CA SER A 51 14.32 0.08 5.31
C SER A 51 14.63 1.47 4.76
N ASN A 52 14.75 1.59 3.43
CA ASN A 52 15.07 2.85 2.77
C ASN A 52 13.98 3.89 3.02
N VAL A 53 12.71 3.50 2.90
CA VAL A 53 11.57 4.37 3.19
C VAL A 53 11.58 4.83 4.66
N CYS A 54 11.82 3.91 5.60
CA CYS A 54 11.87 4.23 7.02
C CYS A 54 12.98 5.22 7.36
N GLU A 55 14.17 5.06 6.77
CA GLU A 55 15.29 5.98 6.92
C GLU A 55 14.99 7.34 6.29
N LYS A 56 14.55 7.35 5.02
CA LYS A 56 14.26 8.56 4.23
C LYS A 56 13.21 9.47 4.87
N TYR A 57 12.18 8.89 5.49
CA TYR A 57 11.08 9.63 6.10
C TYR A 57 11.13 9.67 7.64
N ASN A 58 12.19 9.14 8.26
CA ASN A 58 12.30 8.98 9.71
C ASN A 58 10.99 8.39 10.31
N VAL A 59 10.61 7.22 9.81
CA VAL A 59 9.42 6.48 10.21
C VAL A 59 9.88 5.15 10.80
N ALA A 60 9.39 4.82 12.01
CA ALA A 60 9.64 3.52 12.60
C ALA A 60 9.12 2.38 11.71
N GLN A 61 9.90 1.31 11.55
CA GLN A 61 9.51 0.15 10.73
C GLN A 61 8.18 -0.47 11.17
N SER A 62 7.88 -0.47 12.48
CA SER A 62 6.61 -0.93 13.04
C SER A 62 5.44 -0.08 12.56
N CYS A 63 5.60 1.25 12.55
CA CYS A 63 4.59 2.19 12.07
C CYS A 63 4.30 1.99 10.58
N LEU A 64 5.34 1.93 9.74
CA LEU A 64 5.18 1.67 8.30
C LEU A 64 4.49 0.32 8.06
N SER A 65 4.90 -0.73 8.77
CA SER A 65 4.32 -2.07 8.65
C SER A 65 2.83 -2.10 9.02
N MET A 66 2.42 -1.39 10.09
CA MET A 66 1.01 -1.28 10.45
C MET A 66 0.21 -0.57 9.36
N LYS A 67 0.76 0.48 8.77
CA LYS A 67 0.07 1.26 7.73
C LYS A 67 -0.01 0.53 6.39
N ILE A 68 1.00 -0.27 6.05
CA ILE A 68 0.94 -1.23 4.93
C ILE A 68 -0.21 -2.21 5.16
N LYS A 69 -0.33 -2.82 6.35
CA LYS A 69 -1.42 -3.76 6.66
C LYS A 69 -2.80 -3.11 6.59
N GLU A 70 -2.93 -1.86 7.04
CA GLU A 70 -4.16 -1.07 6.95
C GLU A 70 -4.59 -0.90 5.48
N LEU A 71 -3.67 -0.49 4.61
CA LEU A 71 -3.91 -0.33 3.17
C LEU A 71 -4.25 -1.65 2.47
N GLN A 72 -3.59 -2.75 2.83
CA GLN A 72 -3.91 -4.08 2.28
C GLN A 72 -5.35 -4.50 2.62
N ARG A 73 -5.78 -4.29 3.87
CA ARG A 73 -7.16 -4.57 4.28
C ARG A 73 -8.16 -3.69 3.52
N LEU A 74 -7.84 -2.41 3.36
CA LEU A 74 -8.69 -1.50 2.59
C LEU A 74 -8.80 -1.92 1.12
N SER A 75 -7.69 -2.29 0.47
CA SER A 75 -7.71 -2.76 -0.92
C SER A 75 -8.56 -4.03 -1.07
N LYS A 76 -8.47 -4.96 -0.10
CA LYS A 76 -9.35 -6.13 -0.05
C LYS A 76 -10.83 -5.73 0.04
N PHE A 77 -11.20 -4.81 0.94
CA PHE A 77 -12.58 -4.36 1.04
C PHE A 77 -13.07 -3.68 -0.24
N VAL A 78 -12.27 -2.81 -0.85
CA VAL A 78 -12.62 -2.17 -2.13
C VAL A 78 -12.81 -3.20 -3.23
N TYR A 79 -11.97 -4.23 -3.30
CA TYR A 79 -12.13 -5.34 -4.25
C TYR A 79 -13.41 -6.13 -4.00
N GLU A 80 -13.73 -6.44 -2.75
CA GLU A 80 -14.97 -7.14 -2.37
C GLU A 80 -16.24 -6.30 -2.63
N LEU A 81 -16.11 -4.96 -2.69
CA LEU A 81 -17.21 -4.06 -3.06
C LEU A 81 -17.47 -4.02 -4.57
N GLN A 82 -16.56 -4.52 -5.41
CA GLN A 82 -16.68 -4.45 -6.86
C GLN A 82 -18.00 -5.01 -7.41
N PRO A 83 -18.59 -6.13 -6.93
CA PRO A 83 -19.85 -6.62 -7.48
C PRO A 83 -21.07 -5.72 -7.25
N PHE A 84 -20.96 -4.68 -6.42
CA PHE A 84 -22.06 -3.77 -6.11
C PHE A 84 -22.04 -2.48 -6.94
N TYR A 85 -21.02 -2.26 -7.78
CA TYR A 85 -20.80 -1.05 -8.59
C TYR A 85 -20.19 -1.38 -9.96
#